data_AF-A0A7Y5VL15-F1
#
_entry.id   AF-A0A7Y5VL15-F1
#
_cell.length_a   1.000
_cell.length_b   1.000
_cell.length_c   1.000
_cell.angle_alpha   90.00
_cell.angle_beta   90.00
_cell.angle_gamma   90.00
#
_symmetry.space_group_name_H-M   'P 1'
#
loop_
_entity.id
_entity.type
_entity.pdbx_description
1 polymer ?
#
loop_
_entity_poly.entity_id
_entity_poly.type
_entity_poly.pdbx_seq_one_letter_code
_entity_poly.pdbx_strand_id
1 'polypeptide(L)'
;GQQAAPAYPALVVAEADSASRWSTVAVIAADGSQSVAWADERTDTETSEGTVSRGLAPLAPGRSFELDLRRACATRRHAAIRTRVRQYAAWLADGKVWTTQTAEQRFFATPANTLVDGDRLRLADPSWRRTGVVSGDDALVRGLRDFARRLLASGSAHPWRVTVTPDELTITLGSMAGLTVTEAMIARVARIEAEVASTVDGRPEDLPELLERNLEQGQFARDLPAPDEIGFRELLTHHRVISRELREKQGQVKWLEGTLRHRDRYIRTLERVIERYEDTLTYRAVEAMRAPRRIATEKAVAAAKSTAQDALPPGALSKARQLAKRVLK
;
A
#
# COMPACT_ATOMS: atom_id res chain seq x y z
N GLY A 1 36.32 2.14 -54.28
CA GLY A 1 34.93 2.22 -53.79
C GLY A 1 34.99 2.65 -52.35
N GLN A 2 34.48 3.83 -52.03
CA GLN A 2 34.42 4.33 -50.65
C GLN A 2 33.56 3.39 -49.81
N GLN A 3 34.18 2.72 -48.83
CA GLN A 3 33.46 2.09 -47.74
C GLN A 3 32.71 3.19 -47.00
N ALA A 4 31.38 3.14 -47.07
CA ALA A 4 30.53 3.98 -46.24
C ALA A 4 30.92 3.74 -44.78
N ALA A 5 31.34 4.81 -44.09
CA ALA A 5 31.57 4.75 -42.66
C ALA A 5 30.31 4.16 -41.98
N PRO A 6 30.44 3.27 -40.98
CA PRO A 6 29.28 2.72 -40.30
C PRO A 6 28.50 3.88 -39.67
N ALA A 7 27.28 4.10 -40.15
CA ALA A 7 26.38 5.09 -39.59
C ALA A 7 26.07 4.64 -38.15
N TYR A 8 26.68 5.30 -37.18
CA TYR A 8 26.44 5.02 -35.77
C TYR A 8 24.96 5.32 -35.44
N PRO A 9 24.31 4.49 -34.60
CA PRO A 9 22.93 4.72 -34.22
C PRO A 9 22.77 6.04 -33.46
N ALA A 10 21.67 6.73 -33.68
CA ALA A 10 21.40 8.01 -33.03
C ALA A 10 21.03 7.82 -31.55
N LEU A 11 20.36 6.71 -31.23
CA LEU A 11 20.01 6.33 -29.86
C LEU A 11 19.93 4.80 -29.75
N VAL A 12 20.54 4.23 -28.70
CA VAL A 12 20.35 2.83 -28.31
C VAL A 12 19.65 2.82 -26.95
N VAL A 13 18.49 2.17 -26.89
CA VAL A 13 17.74 1.96 -25.66
C VAL A 13 17.85 0.47 -25.33
N ALA A 14 18.52 0.15 -24.24
CA ALA A 14 18.61 -1.21 -23.72
C ALA A 14 17.94 -1.25 -22.34
N GLU A 15 17.18 -2.31 -22.09
CA GLU A 15 16.62 -2.57 -20.77
C GLU A 15 17.73 -2.93 -19.77
N ALA A 16 17.54 -2.55 -18.51
CA ALA A 16 18.60 -2.53 -17.49
C ALA A 16 19.21 -3.91 -17.19
N ASP A 17 18.46 -4.99 -17.40
CA ASP A 17 18.94 -6.37 -17.19
C ASP A 17 19.11 -7.08 -18.52
N SER A 18 20.27 -6.92 -19.16
CA SER A 18 20.59 -7.60 -20.41
C SER A 18 20.70 -9.12 -20.26
N ALA A 19 20.75 -9.67 -19.03
CA ALA A 19 20.82 -11.10 -18.79
C ALA A 19 19.44 -11.77 -18.73
N SER A 20 18.36 -10.99 -18.60
CA SER A 20 17.00 -11.54 -18.65
C SER A 20 16.62 -11.93 -20.07
N ARG A 21 16.12 -13.16 -20.23
CA ARG A 21 15.53 -13.67 -21.49
C ARG A 21 14.34 -12.86 -21.97
N TRP A 22 13.82 -11.94 -21.17
CA TRP A 22 12.71 -11.08 -21.52
C TRP A 22 13.17 -9.74 -22.08
N SER A 23 14.45 -9.40 -21.97
CA SER A 23 14.95 -8.07 -22.27
C SER A 23 15.10 -7.82 -23.76
N THR A 24 14.74 -6.60 -24.18
CA THR A 24 14.85 -6.15 -25.57
C THR A 24 15.81 -4.97 -25.70
N VAL A 25 16.43 -4.87 -26.87
CA VAL A 25 17.25 -3.73 -27.28
C VAL A 25 16.59 -3.08 -28.47
N ALA A 26 16.29 -1.79 -28.34
CA ALA A 26 15.77 -0.97 -29.42
C ALA A 26 16.87 -0.03 -29.93
N VAL A 27 17.15 -0.11 -31.23
CA VAL A 27 18.09 0.77 -31.92
C VAL A 27 17.28 1.75 -32.77
N ILE A 28 17.47 3.05 -32.51
CA ILE A 28 16.84 4.12 -33.28
C ILE A 28 17.93 4.76 -34.14
N ALA A 29 17.79 4.63 -35.44
CA ALA A 29 18.70 5.24 -36.41
C ALA A 29 18.43 6.74 -36.56
N ALA A 30 19.37 7.46 -37.16
CA ALA A 30 19.28 8.90 -37.35
C ALA A 30 18.12 9.33 -38.27
N ASP A 31 17.62 8.43 -39.11
CA ASP A 31 16.45 8.61 -39.96
C ASP A 31 15.12 8.36 -39.22
N GLY A 32 15.18 7.99 -37.94
CA GLY A 32 14.01 7.67 -37.11
C GLY A 32 13.48 6.25 -37.29
N SER A 33 14.13 5.41 -38.11
CA SER A 33 13.80 3.98 -38.18
C SER A 33 14.19 3.29 -36.87
N GLN A 34 13.32 2.37 -36.43
CA GLN A 34 13.52 1.60 -35.20
C GLN A 34 13.63 0.12 -35.53
N SER A 35 14.69 -0.51 -35.04
CA SER A 35 14.79 -1.97 -34.98
C SER A 35 14.76 -2.42 -33.52
N VAL A 36 14.07 -3.53 -33.25
CA VAL A 36 13.97 -4.12 -31.92
C VAL A 36 14.44 -5.56 -32.02
N ALA A 37 15.36 -5.95 -31.15
CA ALA A 37 15.90 -7.30 -31.05
C ALA A 37 15.91 -7.74 -29.58
N TRP A 38 16.07 -9.03 -29.34
CA TRP A 38 16.30 -9.53 -27.99
C TRP A 38 17.71 -9.20 -27.52
N ALA A 39 17.86 -8.93 -26.22
CA ALA A 39 19.16 -8.64 -25.62
C ALA A 39 20.11 -9.85 -25.62
N ASP A 40 19.55 -11.07 -25.65
CA ASP A 40 20.28 -12.35 -25.75
C ASP A 40 20.60 -12.77 -27.19
N GLU A 41 20.36 -11.88 -28.17
CA GLU A 41 20.62 -12.08 -29.61
C GLU A 41 19.86 -13.24 -30.27
N ARG A 42 18.83 -13.81 -29.63
CA ARG A 42 18.02 -14.87 -30.25
C ARG A 42 17.20 -14.35 -31.44
N THR A 43 16.82 -15.27 -32.34
CA THR A 43 16.07 -14.97 -33.57
C THR A 43 14.56 -15.14 -33.45
N ASP A 44 14.06 -15.61 -32.30
CA ASP A 44 12.63 -15.80 -32.08
C ASP A 44 11.88 -14.46 -32.16
N THR A 45 10.65 -14.48 -32.67
CA THR A 45 9.83 -13.25 -32.78
C THR A 45 8.97 -13.00 -31.53
N GLU A 46 8.78 -14.03 -30.72
CA GLU A 46 8.01 -14.02 -29.48
C GLU A 46 8.63 -14.96 -28.46
N THR A 47 8.46 -14.65 -27.18
CA THR A 47 8.80 -15.52 -26.06
C THR A 47 7.62 -15.62 -25.13
N SER A 48 7.29 -16.85 -24.76
CA SER A 48 6.14 -17.17 -23.91
C SER A 48 6.55 -18.11 -22.80
N GLU A 49 6.04 -17.87 -21.60
CA GLU A 49 6.19 -18.75 -20.46
C GLU A 49 4.95 -18.64 -19.57
N GLY A 50 4.36 -19.78 -19.23
CA GLY A 50 3.15 -19.83 -18.41
C GLY A 50 2.02 -18.97 -19.00
N THR A 51 1.68 -17.89 -18.30
CA THR A 51 0.61 -16.96 -18.72
C THR A 51 1.12 -15.70 -19.39
N VAL A 52 2.42 -15.50 -19.52
CA VAL A 52 3.03 -14.26 -20.02
C VAL A 52 3.68 -14.53 -21.36
N SER A 53 3.46 -13.62 -22.32
CA SER A 53 4.25 -13.58 -23.54
C SER A 53 4.74 -12.17 -23.86
N ARG A 54 5.85 -12.09 -24.57
CA ARG A 54 6.43 -10.85 -25.07
C ARG A 54 6.89 -11.03 -26.51
N GLY A 55 6.44 -10.17 -27.40
CA GLY A 55 6.90 -10.11 -28.79
C GLY A 55 7.94 -9.02 -29.04
N LEU A 56 8.53 -9.01 -30.24
CA LEU A 56 9.29 -7.84 -30.70
C LEU A 56 8.33 -6.82 -31.33
N ALA A 57 8.14 -5.68 -30.67
CA ALA A 57 7.30 -4.60 -31.16
C ALA A 57 8.02 -3.24 -31.06
N PRO A 58 7.86 -2.34 -32.04
CA PRO A 58 8.44 -1.01 -31.97
C PRO A 58 7.80 -0.20 -30.84
N LEU A 59 8.59 0.69 -30.25
CA LEU A 59 8.14 1.57 -29.18
C LEU A 59 7.40 2.76 -29.78
N ALA A 60 6.29 3.13 -29.17
CA ALA A 60 5.55 4.31 -29.57
C ALA A 60 6.26 5.60 -29.07
N PRO A 61 6.45 6.64 -29.90
CA PRO A 61 6.95 7.93 -29.43
C PRO A 61 5.84 8.72 -28.74
N GLY A 62 6.13 9.52 -27.71
CA GLY A 62 5.09 10.38 -27.15
C GLY A 62 5.39 10.96 -25.78
N ARG A 63 4.42 11.69 -25.23
CA ARG A 63 4.53 12.26 -23.88
C ARG A 63 4.04 11.23 -22.86
N SER A 64 4.82 10.99 -21.81
CA SER A 64 4.44 10.09 -20.71
C SER A 64 3.19 10.57 -19.98
N PHE A 65 2.19 9.68 -19.84
CA PHE A 65 1.00 9.92 -19.04
C PHE A 65 1.31 9.96 -17.55
N GLU A 66 2.21 9.10 -17.05
CA GLU A 66 2.66 9.15 -15.65
C GLU A 66 3.24 10.53 -15.31
N LEU A 67 4.06 11.12 -16.18
CA LEU A 67 4.62 12.45 -15.94
C LEU A 67 3.53 13.53 -15.83
N ASP A 68 2.51 13.46 -16.69
CA ASP A 68 1.36 14.37 -16.64
C ASP A 68 0.55 14.20 -15.34
N LEU A 69 0.39 12.96 -14.88
CA LEU A 69 -0.28 12.64 -13.63
C LEU A 69 0.52 13.12 -12.41
N ARG A 70 1.85 12.95 -12.41
CA ARG A 70 2.78 13.49 -11.39
C ARG A 70 2.71 15.01 -11.34
N ARG A 71 2.70 15.69 -12.49
CA ARG A 71 2.52 17.14 -12.57
C ARG A 71 1.17 17.57 -11.98
N ALA A 72 0.08 16.85 -12.28
CA ALA A 72 -1.22 17.12 -11.67
C ALA A 72 -1.17 16.98 -10.14
N CYS A 73 -0.50 15.96 -9.61
CA CYS A 73 -0.29 15.78 -8.17
C CYS A 73 0.51 16.94 -7.55
N ALA A 74 1.56 17.40 -8.22
CA ALA A 74 2.38 18.51 -7.74
C ALA A 74 1.61 19.85 -7.61
N THR A 75 0.57 20.07 -8.43
CA THR A 75 -0.28 21.27 -8.31
C THR A 75 -1.16 21.30 -7.06
N ARG A 76 -1.30 20.17 -6.36
CA ARG A 76 -2.22 19.96 -5.22
C ARG A 76 -3.71 20.23 -5.51
N ARG A 77 -4.10 20.30 -6.79
CA ARG A 77 -5.50 20.49 -7.21
C ARG A 77 -6.15 19.14 -7.50
N HIS A 78 -7.01 18.66 -6.60
CA HIS A 78 -7.71 17.38 -6.78
C HIS A 78 -8.53 17.31 -8.07
N ALA A 79 -9.04 18.43 -8.57
CA ALA A 79 -9.75 18.48 -9.85
C ALA A 79 -8.87 18.05 -11.04
N ALA A 80 -7.61 18.49 -11.09
CA ALA A 80 -6.68 18.13 -12.16
C ALA A 80 -6.34 16.64 -12.13
N ILE A 81 -6.12 16.10 -10.93
CA ILE A 81 -5.85 14.66 -10.72
C ILE A 81 -7.07 13.84 -11.15
N ARG A 82 -8.27 14.23 -10.70
CA ARG A 82 -9.53 13.57 -11.07
C ARG A 82 -9.75 13.51 -12.57
N THR A 83 -9.49 14.61 -13.30
CA THR A 83 -9.61 14.63 -14.76
C THR A 83 -8.70 13.59 -15.42
N ARG A 84 -7.42 13.52 -15.01
CA ARG A 84 -6.46 12.56 -15.56
C ARG A 84 -6.80 11.12 -15.22
N VAL A 85 -7.15 10.85 -13.96
CA VAL A 85 -7.56 9.51 -13.52
C VAL A 85 -8.82 9.03 -14.24
N ARG A 86 -9.81 9.92 -14.47
CA ARG A 86 -11.00 9.58 -15.26
C ARG A 86 -10.68 9.34 -16.73
N GLN A 87 -9.78 10.11 -17.33
CA GLN A 87 -9.32 9.89 -18.71
C GLN A 87 -8.71 8.50 -18.86
N TYR A 88 -7.85 8.10 -17.90
CA TYR A 88 -7.23 6.79 -17.87
C TYR A 88 -8.25 5.66 -17.63
N ALA A 89 -9.17 5.81 -16.67
CA ALA A 89 -10.23 4.83 -16.44
C ALA A 89 -11.14 4.66 -17.66
N ALA A 90 -11.54 5.75 -18.32
CA ALA A 90 -12.35 5.70 -19.53
C ALA A 90 -11.63 4.97 -20.68
N TRP A 91 -10.33 5.19 -20.83
CA TRP A 91 -9.51 4.50 -21.82
C TRP A 91 -9.41 3.00 -21.54
N LEU A 92 -9.20 2.59 -20.28
CA LEU A 92 -9.17 1.18 -19.88
C LEU A 92 -10.51 0.46 -20.07
N ALA A 93 -11.61 1.18 -19.96
CA ALA A 93 -12.96 0.67 -20.17
C ALA A 93 -13.42 0.67 -21.64
N ASP A 94 -12.69 1.35 -22.55
CA ASP A 94 -13.10 1.50 -23.94
C ASP A 94 -12.96 0.17 -24.72
N GLY A 95 -14.09 -0.46 -25.03
CA GLY A 95 -14.14 -1.69 -25.81
C GLY A 95 -13.69 -1.54 -27.27
N LYS A 96 -13.58 -0.31 -27.79
CA LYS A 96 -13.01 -0.05 -29.13
C LYS A 96 -11.48 -0.10 -29.12
N VAL A 97 -10.86 0.27 -28.00
CA VAL A 97 -9.41 0.18 -27.82
C VAL A 97 -9.03 -1.26 -27.46
N TRP A 98 -9.76 -1.83 -26.50
CA TRP A 98 -9.47 -3.14 -25.94
C TRP A 98 -10.39 -4.20 -26.52
N THR A 99 -10.13 -4.52 -27.79
CA THR A 99 -10.81 -5.59 -28.53
C THR A 99 -10.33 -6.96 -28.06
N THR A 100 -10.93 -8.04 -28.57
CA THR A 100 -10.46 -9.42 -28.33
C THR A 100 -8.99 -9.62 -28.70
N GLN A 101 -8.44 -8.85 -29.64
CA GLN A 101 -7.05 -8.94 -30.07
C GLN A 101 -6.07 -8.20 -29.16
N THR A 102 -6.53 -7.18 -28.43
CA THR A 102 -5.69 -6.30 -27.61
C THR A 102 -5.97 -6.42 -26.12
N ALA A 103 -7.02 -7.15 -25.71
CA ALA A 103 -7.41 -7.31 -24.31
C ALA A 103 -6.30 -7.92 -23.43
N GLU A 104 -5.45 -8.78 -23.99
CA GLU A 104 -4.32 -9.41 -23.28
C GLU A 104 -3.21 -8.42 -22.91
N GLN A 105 -3.14 -7.26 -23.58
CA GLN A 105 -2.18 -6.20 -23.29
C GLN A 105 -2.69 -5.27 -22.17
N ARG A 106 -3.99 -5.30 -21.86
CA ARG A 106 -4.63 -4.35 -20.94
C ARG A 106 -4.02 -4.37 -19.54
N PHE A 107 -3.52 -5.51 -19.08
CA PHE A 107 -2.87 -5.62 -17.78
C PHE A 107 -1.57 -4.80 -17.68
N PHE A 108 -0.84 -4.68 -18.80
CA PHE A 108 0.44 -3.95 -18.88
C PHE A 108 0.26 -2.46 -19.17
N ALA A 109 -0.99 -1.99 -19.28
CA ALA A 109 -1.34 -0.62 -19.59
C ALA A 109 -1.19 0.33 -18.39
N THR A 110 -0.10 0.22 -17.62
CA THR A 110 0.15 1.07 -16.45
C THR A 110 0.38 2.53 -16.85
N PRO A 111 0.26 3.50 -15.93
CA PRO A 111 0.57 4.90 -16.23
C PRO A 111 2.01 5.11 -16.77
N ALA A 112 2.95 4.29 -16.32
CA ALA A 112 4.35 4.29 -16.79
C ALA A 112 4.46 3.83 -18.26
N ASN A 113 3.64 2.86 -18.66
CA ASN A 113 3.59 2.32 -20.02
C ASN A 113 2.50 2.99 -20.89
N THR A 114 2.04 4.19 -20.52
CA THR A 114 0.99 4.90 -21.24
C THR A 114 1.49 6.25 -21.74
N LEU A 115 1.22 6.55 -23.00
CA LEU A 115 1.53 7.81 -23.66
C LEU A 115 0.26 8.61 -23.94
N VAL A 116 0.43 9.93 -23.94
CA VAL A 116 -0.57 10.90 -24.36
C VAL A 116 -0.27 11.32 -25.79
N ASP A 117 -1.24 11.09 -26.68
CA ASP A 117 -1.23 11.55 -28.07
C ASP A 117 -2.46 12.44 -28.31
N GLY A 118 -2.26 13.76 -28.26
CA GLY A 118 -3.35 14.73 -28.18
C GLY A 118 -4.24 14.46 -26.96
N ASP A 119 -5.51 14.11 -27.22
CA ASP A 119 -6.50 13.76 -26.19
C ASP A 119 -6.63 12.24 -25.96
N ARG A 120 -5.92 11.42 -26.73
CA ARG A 120 -6.00 9.95 -26.66
C ARG A 120 -4.83 9.37 -25.87
N LEU A 121 -5.08 8.20 -25.29
CA LEU A 121 -4.06 7.40 -24.62
C LEU A 121 -3.70 6.20 -25.49
N ARG A 122 -2.43 5.79 -25.44
CA ARG A 122 -1.91 4.60 -26.14
C ARG A 122 -0.78 3.96 -25.33
N LEU A 123 -0.51 2.68 -25.57
CA LEU A 123 0.63 1.98 -24.97
C LEU A 123 1.96 2.50 -25.51
N ALA A 124 2.95 2.63 -24.64
CA ALA A 124 4.33 2.93 -25.02
C ALA A 124 5.02 1.68 -25.58
N ASP A 125 4.91 0.58 -24.83
CA ASP A 125 5.37 -0.76 -25.17
C ASP A 125 4.17 -1.73 -25.24
N PRO A 126 3.73 -2.10 -26.46
CA PRO A 126 2.67 -3.08 -26.67
C PRO A 126 3.19 -4.54 -26.78
N SER A 127 4.48 -4.79 -26.51
CA SER A 127 5.09 -6.11 -26.67
C SER A 127 4.55 -7.15 -25.69
N TRP A 128 4.19 -6.73 -24.48
CA TRP A 128 3.76 -7.60 -23.39
C TRP A 128 2.30 -8.01 -23.47
N ARG A 129 2.05 -9.30 -23.26
CA ARG A 129 0.72 -9.92 -23.26
C ARG A 129 0.60 -10.90 -22.11
N ARG A 130 -0.61 -11.04 -21.59
CA ARG A 130 -0.96 -12.04 -20.59
C ARG A 130 -2.19 -12.79 -21.04
N THR A 131 -2.13 -14.12 -20.98
CA THR A 131 -3.28 -14.97 -21.25
C THR A 131 -4.38 -14.75 -20.22
N GLY A 132 -5.62 -14.73 -20.70
CA GLY A 132 -6.80 -14.46 -19.87
C GLY A 132 -7.14 -12.97 -19.79
N VAL A 133 -8.44 -12.67 -19.89
CA VAL A 133 -8.92 -11.29 -19.96
C VAL A 133 -8.96 -10.66 -18.56
N VAL A 134 -8.21 -9.59 -18.38
CA VAL A 134 -8.28 -8.74 -17.18
C VAL A 134 -9.36 -7.67 -17.38
N SER A 135 -10.22 -7.51 -16.37
CA SER A 135 -11.26 -6.48 -16.39
C SER A 135 -10.65 -5.07 -16.45
N GLY A 136 -11.39 -4.09 -16.99
CA GLY A 136 -10.94 -2.69 -16.99
C GLY A 136 -10.69 -2.16 -15.58
N ASP A 137 -11.51 -2.59 -14.62
CA ASP A 137 -11.37 -2.21 -13.21
C ASP A 137 -10.11 -2.80 -12.57
N ASP A 138 -9.76 -4.05 -12.86
CA ASP A 138 -8.54 -4.68 -12.36
C ASP A 138 -7.28 -4.05 -12.96
N ALA A 139 -7.31 -3.72 -14.26
CA ALA A 139 -6.24 -2.98 -14.92
C ALA A 139 -6.08 -1.55 -14.35
N LEU A 140 -7.20 -0.92 -13.99
CA LEU A 140 -7.20 0.39 -13.33
C LEU A 140 -6.56 0.30 -11.94
N VAL A 141 -6.97 -0.68 -11.13
CA VAL A 141 -6.37 -0.91 -9.80
C VAL A 141 -4.88 -1.21 -9.92
N ARG A 142 -4.47 -2.10 -10.83
CA ARG A 142 -3.07 -2.40 -11.13
C ARG A 142 -2.28 -1.13 -11.44
N GLY A 143 -2.73 -0.35 -12.40
CA GLY A 143 -2.03 0.85 -12.85
C GLY A 143 -1.97 1.95 -11.78
N LEU A 144 -3.06 2.18 -11.05
CA LEU A 144 -3.08 3.16 -9.95
C LEU A 144 -2.19 2.73 -8.78
N ARG A 145 -2.11 1.43 -8.50
CA ARG A 145 -1.24 0.86 -7.46
C ARG A 145 0.23 0.92 -7.84
N ASP A 146 0.56 0.66 -9.12
CA ASP A 146 1.90 0.92 -9.66
C ASP A 146 2.32 2.38 -9.47
N PHE A 147 1.45 3.28 -9.91
CA PHE A 147 1.68 4.72 -9.84
C PHE A 147 1.82 5.19 -8.39
N ALA A 148 0.97 4.71 -7.49
CA ALA A 148 1.04 5.04 -6.07
C ALA A 148 2.38 4.62 -5.46
N ARG A 149 2.83 3.38 -5.72
CA ARG A 149 4.15 2.90 -5.28
C ARG A 149 5.27 3.78 -5.83
N ARG A 150 5.29 4.02 -7.14
CA ARG A 150 6.32 4.84 -7.80
C ARG A 150 6.31 6.31 -7.38
N LEU A 151 5.14 6.89 -7.10
CA LEU A 151 5.00 8.29 -6.67
C LEU A 151 5.53 8.47 -5.24
N LEU A 152 5.21 7.53 -4.35
CA LEU A 152 5.63 7.57 -2.95
C LEU A 152 7.13 7.23 -2.84
N ALA A 153 7.62 6.25 -3.61
CA ALA A 153 9.04 5.90 -3.65
C ALA A 153 9.94 7.05 -4.11
N SER A 154 9.49 7.86 -5.08
CA SER A 154 10.27 9.00 -5.58
C SER A 154 10.20 10.24 -4.68
N GLY A 155 9.35 10.24 -3.64
CA GLY A 155 9.14 11.42 -2.78
C GLY A 155 8.65 12.66 -3.52
N SER A 156 7.98 12.49 -4.67
CA SER A 156 7.49 13.60 -5.48
C SER A 156 6.41 14.39 -4.76
N ALA A 157 6.25 15.68 -5.10
CA ALA A 157 5.21 16.51 -4.50
C ALA A 157 3.80 15.98 -4.80
N HIS A 158 3.01 15.75 -3.75
CA HIS A 158 1.64 15.26 -3.84
C HIS A 158 0.72 15.90 -2.78
N PRO A 159 -0.62 15.92 -2.96
CA PRO A 159 -1.55 16.55 -2.01
C PRO A 159 -1.86 15.72 -0.77
N TRP A 160 -1.59 14.41 -0.80
CA TRP A 160 -1.92 13.50 0.32
C TRP A 160 -0.93 13.61 1.47
N ARG A 161 -1.34 13.07 2.64
CA ARG A 161 -0.46 12.94 3.82
C ARG A 161 0.77 12.09 3.48
N VAL A 162 1.89 12.36 4.15
CA VAL A 162 3.16 11.65 3.92
C VAL A 162 3.07 10.17 4.35
N THR A 163 2.25 9.85 5.34
CA THR A 163 2.01 8.48 5.80
C THR A 163 0.99 7.71 4.97
N VAL A 164 0.56 8.23 3.81
CA VAL A 164 -0.39 7.51 2.95
C VAL A 164 0.29 6.26 2.40
N THR A 165 -0.40 5.13 2.47
CA THR A 165 0.12 3.87 1.92
C THR A 165 -0.22 3.79 0.42
N PRO A 166 0.51 2.99 -0.38
CA PRO A 166 0.14 2.81 -1.79
C PRO A 166 -1.30 2.32 -1.98
N ASP A 167 -1.79 1.43 -1.11
CA ASP A 167 -3.16 0.91 -1.20
C ASP A 167 -4.21 1.98 -0.83
N GLU A 168 -3.97 2.77 0.22
CA GLU A 168 -4.84 3.91 0.58
C GLU A 168 -4.91 4.94 -0.55
N LEU A 169 -3.77 5.22 -1.18
CA LEU A 169 -3.70 6.12 -2.32
C LEU A 169 -4.43 5.54 -3.53
N THR A 170 -4.28 4.24 -3.79
CA THR A 170 -4.99 3.54 -4.87
C THR A 170 -6.50 3.61 -4.69
N ILE A 171 -7.01 3.38 -3.47
CA ILE A 171 -8.43 3.51 -3.15
C ILE A 171 -8.90 4.96 -3.39
N THR A 172 -8.12 5.93 -2.95
CA THR A 172 -8.43 7.36 -3.14
C THR A 172 -8.49 7.72 -4.62
N LEU A 173 -7.54 7.29 -5.44
CA LEU A 173 -7.51 7.54 -6.87
C LEU A 173 -8.65 6.79 -7.59
N GLY A 174 -8.91 5.53 -7.23
CA GLY A 174 -10.03 4.75 -7.77
C GLY A 174 -11.38 5.44 -7.54
N SER A 175 -11.58 6.02 -6.34
CA SER A 175 -12.79 6.79 -6.04
C SER A 175 -12.97 8.03 -6.94
N MET A 176 -11.87 8.64 -7.42
CA MET A 176 -11.94 9.76 -8.37
C MET A 176 -12.44 9.32 -9.75
N ALA A 177 -12.17 8.07 -10.14
CA ALA A 177 -12.71 7.44 -11.34
C ALA A 177 -14.16 6.94 -11.17
N GLY A 178 -14.69 6.91 -9.94
CA GLY A 178 -15.99 6.31 -9.63
C GLY A 178 -15.93 4.81 -9.34
N LEU A 179 -14.72 4.24 -9.16
CA LEU A 179 -14.53 2.83 -8.82
C LEU A 179 -14.40 2.67 -7.29
N THR A 180 -15.17 1.76 -6.71
CA THR A 180 -15.03 1.33 -5.32
C THR A 180 -13.99 0.21 -5.24
N VAL A 181 -12.74 0.57 -4.95
CA VAL A 181 -11.64 -0.40 -4.79
C VAL A 181 -11.82 -1.15 -3.47
N THR A 182 -11.93 -2.48 -3.55
CA THR A 182 -12.01 -3.35 -2.36
C THR A 182 -10.68 -4.08 -2.13
N GLU A 183 -10.48 -4.56 -0.89
CA GLU A 183 -9.32 -5.39 -0.54
C GLU A 183 -9.23 -6.65 -1.42
N ALA A 184 -10.37 -7.26 -1.77
CA ALA A 184 -10.41 -8.41 -2.67
C ALA A 184 -9.93 -8.08 -4.10
N MET A 185 -10.13 -6.84 -4.57
CA MET A 185 -9.58 -6.39 -5.85
C MET A 185 -8.06 -6.24 -5.77
N ILE A 186 -7.57 -5.62 -4.69
CA ILE A 186 -6.14 -5.44 -4.45
C ILE A 186 -5.44 -6.80 -4.36
N ALA A 187 -5.97 -7.74 -3.57
CA ALA A 187 -5.42 -9.09 -3.44
C ALA A 187 -5.40 -9.86 -4.77
N ARG A 188 -6.48 -9.75 -5.57
CA ARG A 188 -6.53 -10.37 -6.90
C ARG A 188 -5.47 -9.80 -7.84
N VAL A 189 -5.34 -8.47 -7.89
CA VAL A 189 -4.32 -7.80 -8.72
C VAL A 189 -2.91 -8.13 -8.26
N ALA A 190 -2.65 -8.11 -6.94
CA ALA A 190 -1.35 -8.45 -6.37
C ALA A 190 -0.93 -9.89 -6.70
N ARG A 191 -1.87 -10.84 -6.70
CA ARG A 191 -1.62 -12.21 -7.16
C ARG A 191 -1.23 -12.27 -8.63
N ILE A 192 -1.93 -11.55 -9.50
CA ILE A 192 -1.58 -11.50 -10.93
C ILE A 192 -0.19 -10.85 -11.13
N GLU A 193 0.11 -9.78 -10.40
CA GLU A 193 1.45 -9.16 -10.41
C GLU A 193 2.54 -10.15 -9.97
N ALA A 194 2.29 -10.94 -8.92
CA ALA A 194 3.23 -11.96 -8.42
C ALA A 194 3.39 -13.13 -9.42
N GLU A 195 2.32 -13.58 -10.06
CA GLU A 195 2.38 -14.57 -11.16
C GLU A 195 3.28 -14.05 -12.29
N VAL A 196 3.09 -12.81 -12.73
CA VAL A 196 3.90 -12.20 -13.79
C VAL A 196 5.36 -12.06 -13.35
N ALA A 197 5.62 -11.56 -12.14
CA ALA A 197 6.97 -11.40 -11.62
C ALA A 197 7.71 -12.74 -11.52
N SER A 198 7.09 -13.76 -10.89
CA SER A 198 7.67 -15.10 -10.77
C SER A 198 7.98 -15.76 -12.12
N THR A 199 7.15 -15.49 -13.14
CA THR A 199 7.36 -15.96 -14.52
C THR A 199 8.53 -15.23 -15.18
N VAL A 200 8.64 -13.91 -15.00
CA VAL A 200 9.72 -13.10 -15.58
C VAL A 200 11.06 -13.43 -14.94
N ASP A 201 11.08 -13.64 -13.61
CA ASP A 201 12.27 -14.01 -12.84
C ASP A 201 12.68 -15.48 -13.07
N GLY A 202 11.83 -16.29 -13.71
CA GLY A 202 12.06 -17.71 -13.96
C GLY A 202 12.02 -18.57 -12.69
N ARG A 203 11.34 -18.09 -11.64
CA ARG A 203 11.23 -18.73 -10.31
C ARG A 203 9.77 -18.86 -9.89
N PRO A 204 9.00 -19.79 -10.50
CA PRO A 204 7.59 -19.99 -10.16
C PRO A 204 7.37 -20.40 -8.70
N GLU A 205 8.37 -21.02 -8.06
CA GLU A 205 8.37 -21.42 -6.65
C GLU A 205 8.28 -20.22 -5.68
N ASP A 206 8.78 -19.05 -6.08
CA ASP A 206 8.82 -17.84 -5.25
C ASP A 206 7.48 -17.08 -5.24
N LEU A 207 6.45 -17.56 -5.96
CA LEU A 207 5.15 -16.88 -6.06
C LEU A 207 4.53 -16.52 -4.70
N PRO A 208 4.47 -17.41 -3.69
CA PRO A 208 3.88 -17.07 -2.39
C PRO A 208 4.64 -15.94 -1.70
N GLU A 209 5.97 -15.95 -1.75
CA GLU A 209 6.82 -14.92 -1.15
C GLU A 209 6.68 -13.58 -1.88
N LEU A 210 6.67 -13.60 -3.22
CA LEU A 210 6.43 -12.41 -4.04
C LEU A 210 5.05 -11.81 -3.79
N LEU A 211 4.02 -12.64 -3.60
CA LEU A 211 2.68 -12.18 -3.26
C LEU A 211 2.63 -11.52 -1.88
N GLU A 212 3.20 -12.16 -0.86
CA GLU A 212 3.27 -11.62 0.51
C GLU A 212 3.99 -10.27 0.51
N ARG A 213 5.20 -10.23 -0.08
CA ARG A 213 5.98 -8.99 -0.23
C ARG A 213 5.20 -7.91 -0.97
N ASN A 214 4.49 -8.27 -2.03
CA ASN A 214 3.70 -7.31 -2.81
C ASN A 214 2.55 -6.71 -1.98
N LEU A 215 1.85 -7.53 -1.18
CA LEU A 215 0.80 -7.06 -0.28
C LEU A 215 1.36 -6.18 0.84
N GLU A 216 2.48 -6.58 1.46
CA GLU A 216 3.15 -5.78 2.49
C GLU A 216 3.58 -4.40 1.97
N GLN A 217 4.16 -4.34 0.76
CA GLN A 217 4.51 -3.08 0.11
C GLN A 217 3.30 -2.16 -0.13
N GLY A 218 2.11 -2.73 -0.37
CA GLY A 218 0.88 -1.96 -0.51
C GLY A 218 0.39 -1.36 0.81
N GLN A 219 0.60 -2.09 1.90
CA GLN A 219 0.17 -1.73 3.26
C GLN A 219 1.15 -0.78 3.96
N PHE A 220 2.44 -0.82 3.61
CA PHE A 220 3.47 -0.03 4.30
C PHE A 220 4.25 0.87 3.34
N ALA A 221 4.38 2.16 3.70
CA ALA A 221 5.16 3.13 2.93
C ALA A 221 6.68 3.14 3.30
N ARG A 222 7.16 2.17 4.11
CA ARG A 222 8.51 2.21 4.70
C ARG A 222 9.61 1.66 3.80
N ASP A 223 9.28 0.66 2.97
CA ASP A 223 10.26 -0.09 2.17
C ASP A 223 9.84 -0.16 0.70
N LEU A 224 9.45 0.99 0.15
CA LEU A 224 9.12 1.07 -1.27
C LEU A 224 10.41 0.99 -2.09
N PRO A 225 10.47 0.10 -3.10
CA PRO A 225 11.64 0.03 -3.97
C PRO A 225 11.79 1.38 -4.67
N ALA A 226 12.98 1.98 -4.52
CA ALA A 226 13.39 3.09 -5.34
C ALA A 226 13.40 2.61 -6.79
N PRO A 227 12.75 3.31 -7.75
CA PRO A 227 13.05 3.07 -9.15
C PRO A 227 14.55 3.29 -9.35
N ASP A 228 15.20 2.40 -10.09
CA ASP A 228 16.52 2.71 -10.64
C ASP A 228 16.37 4.03 -11.40
N GLU A 229 17.19 5.03 -11.04
CA GLU A 229 17.10 6.46 -11.41
C GLU A 229 16.26 7.40 -10.50
N ILE A 230 16.32 7.26 -9.17
CA ILE A 230 16.02 8.43 -8.32
C ILE A 230 17.14 9.46 -8.45
N GLY A 231 16.88 10.57 -9.13
CA GLY A 231 17.82 11.69 -9.18
C GLY A 231 18.11 12.27 -7.78
N PHE A 232 19.36 12.66 -7.50
CA PHE A 232 19.82 13.19 -6.20
C PHE A 232 18.92 14.29 -5.60
N ARG A 233 18.30 15.10 -6.46
CA ARG A 233 17.37 16.17 -6.05
C ARG A 233 16.10 15.64 -5.40
N GLU A 234 15.59 14.49 -5.88
CA GLU A 234 14.37 13.87 -5.39
C GLU A 234 14.58 13.20 -4.03
N LEU A 235 15.75 12.57 -3.83
CA LEU A 235 16.21 12.08 -2.51
C LEU A 235 16.30 13.20 -1.47
N LEU A 236 16.85 14.37 -1.85
CA LEU A 236 16.94 15.52 -0.94
C LEU A 236 15.57 16.10 -0.60
N THR A 237 14.61 16.14 -1.54
CA THR A 237 13.24 16.58 -1.24
C THR A 237 12.53 15.60 -0.32
N HIS A 238 12.68 14.30 -0.56
CA HIS A 238 12.16 13.23 0.30
C HIS A 238 12.69 13.36 1.73
N HIS A 239 14.02 13.51 1.88
CA HIS A 239 14.67 13.67 3.17
C HIS A 239 14.15 14.91 3.94
N ARG A 240 13.89 16.02 3.25
CA ARG A 240 13.34 17.24 3.87
C ARG A 240 11.90 17.06 4.37
N VAL A 241 11.07 16.36 3.60
CA VAL A 241 9.68 16.07 3.98
C VAL A 241 9.64 15.16 5.21
N ILE A 242 10.39 14.05 5.19
CA ILE A 242 10.51 13.13 6.34
C ILE A 242 11.03 13.86 7.57
N SER A 243 12.09 14.66 7.42
CA SER A 243 12.69 15.40 8.53
C SER A 243 11.71 16.38 9.19
N ARG A 244 10.83 17.00 8.41
CA ARG A 244 9.81 17.90 8.93
C ARG A 244 8.77 17.15 9.76
N GLU A 245 8.27 16.04 9.24
CA GLU A 245 7.27 15.25 9.95
C GLU A 245 7.84 14.61 11.22
N LEU A 246 9.08 14.14 11.19
CA LEU A 246 9.76 13.62 12.37
C LEU A 246 9.83 14.68 13.48
N ARG A 247 10.13 15.94 13.12
CA ARG A 247 10.10 17.06 14.09
C ARG A 247 8.71 17.33 14.62
N GLU A 248 7.68 17.27 13.78
CA GLU A 248 6.28 17.45 14.22
C GLU A 248 5.85 16.33 15.19
N LYS A 249 6.21 15.07 14.91
CA LYS A 249 5.94 13.92 15.78
C LYS A 249 6.72 13.98 17.09
N GLN A 250 8.00 14.35 17.04
CA GLN A 250 8.80 14.59 18.25
C GLN A 250 8.21 15.72 19.11
N GLY A 251 7.68 16.77 18.47
CA GLY A 251 6.94 17.83 19.15
C GLY A 251 5.67 17.31 19.85
N GLN A 252 4.90 16.45 19.19
CA GLN A 252 3.71 15.81 19.76
C GLN A 252 4.06 14.92 20.96
N VAL A 253 5.10 14.09 20.84
CA VAL A 253 5.58 13.22 21.94
C VAL A 253 6.00 14.08 23.13
N LYS A 254 6.82 15.12 22.89
CA LYS A 254 7.25 16.05 23.94
C LYS A 254 6.07 16.73 24.65
N TRP A 255 5.03 17.11 23.90
CA TRP A 255 3.82 17.69 24.46
C TRP A 255 3.01 16.69 25.30
N LEU A 256 2.85 15.46 24.80
CA LEU A 256 2.17 14.38 25.52
C LEU A 256 2.90 14.01 26.82
N GLU A 257 4.22 13.88 26.77
CA GLU A 257 5.05 13.67 27.96
C GLU A 257 4.90 14.83 28.95
N GLY A 258 4.91 16.07 28.47
CA GLY A 258 4.68 17.25 29.30
C GLY A 258 3.32 17.22 30.00
N THR A 259 2.29 16.77 29.28
CA THR A 259 0.92 16.64 29.80
C THR A 259 0.81 15.51 30.82
N LEU A 260 1.44 14.35 30.57
CA LEU A 260 1.52 13.24 31.52
C LEU A 260 2.23 13.69 32.80
N ARG A 261 3.41 14.34 32.71
CA ARG A 261 4.12 14.88 33.88
C ARG A 261 3.30 15.93 34.65
N HIS A 262 2.42 16.66 33.98
CA HIS A 262 1.51 17.59 34.64
C HIS A 262 0.40 16.83 35.40
N ARG A 263 -0.22 15.83 34.77
CA ARG A 263 -1.22 14.97 35.42
C ARG A 263 -0.64 14.20 36.60
N ASP A 264 0.57 13.66 36.48
CA ASP A 264 1.25 12.96 37.58
C ASP A 264 1.53 13.88 38.76
N ARG A 265 1.85 15.16 38.51
CA ARG A 265 2.01 16.16 39.57
C ARG A 265 0.66 16.49 40.22
N TYR A 266 -0.40 16.55 39.43
CA TYR A 266 -1.75 16.80 39.92
C TYR A 266 -2.26 15.63 40.77
N ILE A 267 -2.08 14.39 40.32
CA ILE A 267 -2.39 13.17 41.07
C ILE A 267 -1.63 13.15 42.39
N ARG A 268 -0.31 13.38 42.37
CA ARG A 268 0.51 13.50 43.60
C ARG A 268 0.05 14.62 44.52
N THR A 269 -0.60 15.65 44.00
CA THR A 269 -1.16 16.73 44.82
C THR A 269 -2.48 16.30 45.43
N LEU A 270 -3.34 15.64 44.66
CA LEU A 270 -4.59 15.05 45.16
C LEU A 270 -4.32 13.98 46.21
N GLU A 271 -3.33 13.10 46.01
CA GLU A 271 -2.90 12.09 46.99
C GLU A 271 -2.49 12.75 48.31
N ARG A 272 -1.63 13.78 48.26
CA ARG A 272 -1.24 14.55 49.47
C ARG A 272 -2.42 15.26 50.14
N VAL A 273 -3.41 15.68 49.37
CA VAL A 273 -4.64 16.27 49.90
C VAL A 273 -5.51 15.22 50.58
N ILE A 274 -5.66 14.03 49.97
CA ILE A 274 -6.37 12.88 50.55
C ILE A 274 -5.68 12.46 51.85
N GLU A 275 -4.36 12.26 51.84
CA GLU A 275 -3.56 11.89 53.02
C GLU A 275 -3.73 12.93 54.15
N ARG A 276 -3.74 14.23 53.81
CA ARG A 276 -4.02 15.30 54.77
C ARG A 276 -5.45 15.23 55.33
N TYR A 277 -6.44 14.88 54.52
CA TYR A 277 -7.82 14.68 54.97
C TYR A 277 -7.97 13.42 55.82
N GLU A 278 -7.24 12.35 55.53
CA GLU A 278 -7.21 11.10 56.31
C GLU A 278 -6.59 11.31 57.71
N ASP A 279 -5.61 12.22 57.83
CA ASP A 279 -5.02 12.63 59.11
C ASP A 279 -5.82 13.71 59.85
N THR A 280 -6.89 14.26 59.25
CA THR A 280 -7.75 15.21 59.94
C THR A 280 -8.72 14.47 60.87
N LEU A 281 -8.81 14.89 62.14
CA LEU A 281 -9.60 14.28 63.23
C LEU A 281 -11.07 13.94 62.87
N THR A 282 -11.65 14.63 61.89
CA THR A 282 -13.02 14.39 61.41
C THR A 282 -13.15 13.13 60.55
N TYR A 283 -12.12 12.72 59.80
CA TYR A 283 -12.15 11.48 58.99
C TYR A 283 -12.02 10.23 59.86
N ARG A 284 -11.09 10.23 60.84
CA ARG A 284 -10.97 9.14 61.83
C ARG A 284 -12.26 8.95 62.65
N ALA A 285 -12.99 10.02 62.92
CA ALA A 285 -14.30 9.95 63.60
C ALA A 285 -15.39 9.31 62.72
N VAL A 286 -15.43 9.61 61.41
CA VAL A 286 -16.38 9.00 60.46
C VAL A 286 -16.05 7.55 60.16
N GLU A 287 -14.76 7.19 60.10
CA GLU A 287 -14.32 5.81 59.91
C GLU A 287 -14.58 4.95 61.16
N ALA A 288 -14.36 5.50 62.36
CA ALA A 288 -14.80 4.87 63.61
C ALA A 288 -16.33 4.69 63.67
N MET A 289 -17.11 5.61 63.11
CA MET A 289 -18.57 5.46 62.99
C MET A 289 -19.00 4.42 61.95
N ARG A 290 -18.19 4.11 60.93
CA ARG A 290 -18.49 3.09 59.91
C ARG A 290 -18.01 1.68 60.26
N ALA A 291 -17.03 1.53 61.16
CA ALA A 291 -16.54 0.26 61.66
C ALA A 291 -17.63 -0.74 62.13
N PRO A 292 -18.67 -0.35 62.91
CA PRO A 292 -19.69 -1.30 63.37
C PRO A 292 -20.52 -1.90 62.23
N ARG A 293 -20.74 -1.15 61.13
CA ARG A 293 -21.47 -1.64 59.95
C ARG A 293 -20.68 -2.70 59.20
N ARG A 294 -19.36 -2.53 59.07
CA ARG A 294 -18.49 -3.45 58.34
C ARG A 294 -18.33 -4.80 59.06
N ILE A 295 -18.19 -4.76 60.38
CA ILE A 295 -18.15 -5.96 61.24
C ILE A 295 -19.50 -6.68 61.23
N ALA A 296 -20.62 -5.94 61.21
CA ALA A 296 -21.95 -6.53 61.10
C ALA A 296 -22.18 -7.23 59.75
N THR A 297 -21.70 -6.64 58.65
CA THR A 297 -21.79 -7.28 57.32
C THR A 297 -20.90 -8.50 57.20
N GLU A 298 -19.68 -8.48 57.77
CA GLU A 298 -18.80 -9.65 57.76
C GLU A 298 -19.34 -10.80 58.63
N LYS A 299 -19.93 -10.49 59.80
CA LYS A 299 -20.63 -11.48 60.63
C LYS A 299 -21.88 -12.03 59.96
N ALA A 300 -22.66 -11.20 59.27
CA ALA A 300 -23.84 -11.63 58.52
C ALA A 300 -23.48 -12.52 57.33
N VAL A 301 -22.40 -12.19 56.61
CA VAL A 301 -21.88 -13.01 55.50
C VAL A 301 -21.31 -14.33 56.01
N ALA A 302 -20.61 -14.34 57.14
CA ALA A 302 -20.11 -15.56 57.77
C ALA A 302 -21.24 -16.46 58.28
N ALA A 303 -22.28 -15.89 58.88
CA ALA A 303 -23.47 -16.61 59.32
C ALA A 303 -24.23 -17.22 58.12
N ALA A 304 -24.44 -16.45 57.06
CA ALA A 304 -25.08 -16.93 55.82
C ALA A 304 -24.27 -18.04 55.15
N LYS A 305 -22.93 -18.00 55.24
CA LYS A 305 -22.04 -19.05 54.71
C LYS A 305 -22.13 -20.35 55.51
N SER A 306 -22.33 -20.30 56.83
CA SER A 306 -22.51 -21.51 57.65
C SER A 306 -23.90 -22.13 57.45
N THR A 307 -24.96 -21.32 57.33
CA THR A 307 -26.31 -21.84 57.07
C THR A 307 -26.44 -22.44 55.67
N ALA A 308 -25.72 -21.89 54.69
CA ALA A 308 -25.66 -22.46 53.35
C ALA A 308 -24.90 -23.80 53.30
N GLN A 309 -24.00 -24.08 54.25
CA GLN A 309 -23.29 -25.37 54.33
C GLN A 309 -24.16 -26.47 54.96
N ASP A 310 -25.02 -26.13 55.92
CA ASP A 310 -25.89 -27.11 56.61
C ASP A 310 -27.18 -27.45 55.82
N ALA A 311 -27.60 -26.60 54.88
CA ALA A 311 -28.87 -26.75 54.16
C ALA A 311 -28.75 -27.33 52.73
N LEU A 312 -27.56 -27.70 52.26
CA LEU A 312 -27.39 -28.24 50.90
C LEU A 312 -27.39 -29.78 50.89
N PRO A 313 -28.37 -30.44 50.25
CA PRO A 313 -28.37 -31.89 50.10
C PRO A 313 -27.19 -32.37 49.22
N PRO A 314 -26.65 -33.57 49.49
CA PRO A 314 -25.44 -34.06 48.83
C PRO A 314 -25.68 -34.20 47.32
N GLY A 315 -25.04 -33.33 46.54
CA GLY A 315 -25.15 -33.26 45.07
C GLY A 315 -25.47 -31.87 44.50
N ALA A 316 -25.84 -30.89 45.34
CA ALA A 316 -26.12 -29.53 44.85
C ALA A 316 -24.85 -28.76 44.41
N LEU A 317 -23.71 -29.02 45.06
CA LEU A 317 -22.41 -28.39 44.74
C LEU A 317 -21.87 -28.78 43.36
N SER A 318 -22.17 -29.98 42.86
CA SER A 318 -21.73 -30.40 41.51
C SER A 318 -22.56 -29.74 40.40
N LYS A 319 -23.86 -29.54 40.61
CA LYS A 319 -24.75 -28.79 39.70
C LYS A 319 -24.40 -27.30 39.66
N ALA A 320 -24.07 -26.69 40.79
CA ALA A 320 -23.63 -25.28 40.85
C ALA A 320 -22.29 -25.08 40.10
N ARG A 321 -21.34 -26.00 40.22
CA ARG A 321 -20.09 -25.97 39.45
C ARG A 321 -20.30 -26.16 37.95
N GLN A 322 -21.23 -27.03 37.53
CA GLN A 322 -21.57 -27.20 36.11
C GLN A 322 -22.26 -25.96 35.51
N LEU A 323 -23.11 -25.27 36.29
CA LEU A 323 -23.73 -24.01 35.87
C LEU A 323 -22.70 -22.87 35.75
N ALA A 324 -21.81 -22.72 36.74
CA ALA A 324 -20.75 -21.71 36.68
C ALA A 324 -19.80 -21.93 35.50
N LYS A 325 -19.50 -23.18 35.15
CA LYS A 325 -18.65 -23.54 34.00
C LYS A 325 -19.33 -23.31 32.64
N ARG A 326 -20.67 -23.19 32.60
CA ARG A 326 -21.44 -22.84 31.39
C ARG A 326 -21.57 -21.34 31.15
N VAL A 327 -21.48 -20.52 32.20
CA VAL A 327 -21.58 -19.05 32.11
C VAL A 327 -20.23 -18.39 31.82
N LEU A 328 -19.12 -19.11 32.08
CA LEU A 328 -17.75 -18.69 31.79
C LEU A 328 -17.20 -19.19 30.43
N LYS A 329 -18.07 -19.71 29.56
CA LYS A 329 -17.77 -20.06 28.17
C LYS A 329 -18.61 -19.17 27.25
#